data_AF-A0A7S1IC06-F1
#
_entry.id   AF-A0A7S1IC06-F1
#
_cell.length_a   1.000
_cell.length_b   1.000
_cell.length_c   1.000
_cell.angle_alpha   90.00
_cell.angle_beta   90.00
_cell.angle_gamma   90.00
#
_symmetry.space_group_name_H-M   'P 1'
#
loop_
_entity.id
_entity.type
_entity.pdbx_description
1 polymer ?
#
loop_
_entity_poly.entity_id
_entity_poly.type
_entity_poly.pdbx_seq_one_letter_code
_entity_poly.pdbx_strand_id
1 'polypeptide(L)'
;AQILTAIRTACVEAFEMQPRRLVEPIYRAQVVVRGDHSGKVYAALQRKRAEVVDEILKEGTDIHVIEAHMPVAESFNFTEELWTRTGGAANAQLAFSHWQILDEDPFWVPRTEDDREEYGQEAKSYPPNVSFQLIQMVRKQKGTFIEEAVVQEGEKMKKYSTYG
;
A
#
# COMPACT_ATOMS: atom_id res chain seq x y z
N ALA A 1 -22.04 -18.07 26.09
CA ALA A 1 -20.76 -17.42 25.78
C ALA A 1 -19.80 -18.33 24.99
N GLN A 2 -19.65 -19.63 25.34
CA GLN A 2 -18.68 -20.53 24.68
C GLN A 2 -18.92 -20.74 23.17
N ILE A 3 -20.17 -20.87 22.73
CA ILE A 3 -20.51 -21.10 21.30
C ILE A 3 -20.11 -19.90 20.43
N LEU A 4 -20.37 -18.67 20.87
CA LEU A 4 -20.03 -17.47 20.09
C LEU A 4 -18.52 -17.33 19.91
N THR A 5 -17.74 -17.58 20.97
CA THR A 5 -16.27 -17.58 20.90
C THR A 5 -15.77 -18.66 19.96
N ALA A 6 -16.31 -19.88 20.04
CA ALA A 6 -15.91 -20.99 19.17
C ALA A 6 -16.18 -20.68 17.69
N ILE A 7 -17.36 -20.13 17.36
CA ILE A 7 -17.71 -19.74 15.98
C ILE A 7 -16.76 -18.65 15.48
N ARG A 8 -16.50 -17.61 16.30
CA ARG A 8 -15.57 -16.54 15.93
C ARG A 8 -14.18 -17.10 15.61
N THR A 9 -13.65 -17.97 16.47
CA THR A 9 -12.33 -18.59 16.26
C THR A 9 -12.31 -19.43 14.99
N ALA A 10 -13.30 -20.29 14.78
CA ALA A 10 -13.39 -21.13 13.59
C ALA A 10 -13.44 -20.31 12.29
N CYS A 11 -14.18 -19.19 12.28
CA CYS A 11 -14.23 -18.29 11.13
C CYS A 11 -12.88 -17.61 10.86
N VAL A 12 -12.17 -17.18 11.90
CA VAL A 12 -10.84 -16.57 11.75
C VAL A 12 -9.85 -17.60 11.20
N GLU A 13 -9.77 -18.78 11.80
CA GLU A 13 -8.88 -19.86 11.37
C GLU A 13 -9.14 -20.27 9.91
N ALA A 14 -10.42 -20.47 9.54
CA ALA A 14 -10.79 -20.79 8.16
C ALA A 14 -10.34 -19.71 7.17
N PHE A 15 -10.40 -18.43 7.56
CA PHE A 15 -9.90 -17.32 6.75
C PHE A 15 -8.36 -17.31 6.67
N GLU A 16 -7.65 -17.67 7.73
CA GLU A 16 -6.18 -17.73 7.74
C GLU A 16 -5.62 -18.85 6.86
N MET A 17 -6.39 -19.93 6.67
CA MET A 17 -5.99 -21.07 5.82
C MET A 17 -6.04 -20.76 4.31
N GLN A 18 -6.71 -19.69 3.90
CA GLN A 18 -6.86 -19.31 2.50
C GLN A 18 -5.81 -18.28 2.08
N PRO A 19 -5.41 -18.23 0.79
CA PRO A 19 -4.60 -17.14 0.26
C PRO A 19 -5.40 -15.83 0.38
N ARG A 20 -4.97 -14.98 1.31
CA ARG A 20 -5.61 -13.69 1.59
C ARG A 20 -4.82 -12.55 0.98
N ARG A 21 -5.53 -11.52 0.52
CA ARG A 21 -4.95 -10.30 -0.05
C ARG A 21 -5.52 -9.08 0.66
N LEU A 22 -4.71 -8.04 0.76
CA LEU A 22 -5.19 -6.77 1.26
C LEU A 22 -6.03 -6.09 0.18
N VAL A 23 -7.12 -5.47 0.60
CA VAL A 23 -7.95 -4.64 -0.28
C VAL A 23 -7.72 -3.19 0.13
N GLU A 24 -7.16 -2.39 -0.75
CA GLU A 24 -6.86 -0.98 -0.50
C GLU A 24 -7.90 -0.06 -1.16
N PRO A 25 -8.26 1.07 -0.53
CA PRO A 25 -9.13 2.05 -1.16
C PRO A 25 -8.32 2.88 -2.17
N ILE A 26 -8.95 3.22 -3.29
CA ILE A 26 -8.35 3.98 -4.39
C ILE A 26 -9.08 5.31 -4.56
N TYR A 27 -8.30 6.39 -4.68
CA TYR A 27 -8.77 7.68 -5.16
C TYR A 27 -8.65 7.79 -6.67
N ARG A 28 -9.67 8.39 -7.29
CA ARG A 28 -9.55 9.07 -8.56
C ARG A 28 -8.90 10.43 -8.31
N ALA A 29 -7.70 10.60 -8.81
CA ALA A 29 -6.94 11.84 -8.78
C ALA A 29 -7.10 12.56 -10.12
N GLN A 30 -7.79 13.70 -10.12
CA GLN A 30 -7.84 14.59 -11.27
C GLN A 30 -6.83 15.72 -11.05
N VAL A 31 -5.76 15.69 -11.82
CA VAL A 31 -4.68 16.69 -11.76
C VAL A 31 -4.83 17.66 -12.91
N VAL A 32 -4.88 18.96 -12.61
CA VAL A 32 -4.83 20.03 -13.59
C VAL A 32 -3.46 20.67 -13.52
N VAL A 33 -2.75 20.70 -14.64
CA VAL A 33 -1.42 21.31 -14.76
C VAL A 33 -1.40 22.31 -15.92
N ARG A 34 -0.71 23.43 -15.71
CA ARG A 34 -0.50 24.47 -16.72
C ARG A 34 0.96 24.51 -17.16
N GLY A 35 1.18 24.78 -18.45
CA GLY A 35 2.51 24.89 -19.02
C GLY A 35 3.29 23.58 -19.01
N ASP A 36 4.61 23.67 -19.14
CA ASP A 36 5.50 22.51 -19.27
C ASP A 36 5.93 21.93 -17.91
N HIS A 37 4.96 21.39 -17.18
CA HIS A 37 5.18 20.78 -15.86
C HIS A 37 4.63 19.35 -15.73
N SER A 38 4.06 18.79 -16.79
CA SER A 38 3.48 17.44 -16.80
C SER A 38 4.50 16.37 -16.37
N GLY A 39 5.77 16.48 -16.78
CA GLY A 39 6.83 15.55 -16.34
C GLY A 39 7.01 15.49 -14.81
N LYS A 40 6.84 16.63 -14.11
CA LYS A 40 6.91 16.66 -12.64
C LYS A 40 5.69 16.01 -11.99
N VAL A 41 4.51 16.18 -12.60
CA VAL A 41 3.26 15.54 -12.18
C VAL A 41 3.37 14.03 -12.32
N TYR A 42 3.82 13.53 -13.47
CA TYR A 42 4.04 12.10 -13.71
C TYR A 42 5.01 11.49 -12.68
N ALA A 43 6.12 12.17 -12.41
CA ALA A 43 7.06 11.73 -11.38
C ALA A 43 6.44 11.72 -9.97
N ALA A 44 5.54 12.64 -9.65
CA ALA A 44 4.82 12.65 -8.36
C ALA A 44 3.81 11.50 -8.27
N LEU A 45 3.01 11.28 -9.31
CA LEU A 45 2.05 10.17 -9.40
C LEU A 45 2.75 8.81 -9.28
N GLN A 46 3.85 8.60 -10.00
CA GLN A 46 4.60 7.35 -9.97
C GLN A 46 5.14 7.01 -8.58
N ARG A 47 5.63 8.01 -7.82
CA ARG A 47 6.09 7.81 -6.43
C ARG A 47 4.98 7.35 -5.48
N LYS A 48 3.72 7.65 -5.81
CA LYS A 48 2.54 7.31 -5.01
C LYS A 48 1.82 6.04 -5.50
N ARG A 49 2.50 5.20 -6.29
CA ARG A 49 1.91 4.01 -6.94
C ARG A 49 0.65 4.32 -7.76
N ALA A 50 0.54 5.54 -8.29
CA ALA A 50 -0.63 5.92 -9.06
C ALA A 50 -0.51 5.46 -10.52
N GLU A 51 -1.61 4.97 -11.07
CA GLU A 51 -1.75 4.57 -12.46
C GLU A 51 -2.51 5.65 -13.23
N VAL A 52 -1.92 6.18 -14.30
CA VAL A 52 -2.57 7.18 -15.15
C VAL A 52 -3.54 6.48 -16.09
N VAL A 53 -4.79 6.93 -16.08
CA VAL A 53 -5.91 6.35 -16.83
C VAL A 53 -6.16 7.14 -18.11
N ASP A 54 -6.09 8.47 -18.04
CA ASP A 54 -6.38 9.35 -19.16
C ASP A 54 -5.61 10.68 -19.04
N GLU A 55 -5.36 11.33 -20.17
CA GLU A 55 -4.81 12.69 -20.24
C GLU A 55 -5.47 13.46 -21.38
N ILE A 56 -5.99 14.65 -21.07
CA ILE A 56 -6.61 15.55 -22.02
C ILE A 56 -5.87 16.88 -22.03
N LEU A 57 -5.36 17.28 -23.20
CA LEU A 57 -4.93 18.65 -23.46
C LEU A 57 -6.15 19.49 -23.86
N LYS A 58 -6.45 20.55 -23.10
CA LYS A 58 -7.54 21.45 -23.43
C LYS A 58 -7.18 22.32 -24.65
N GLU A 59 -7.93 22.15 -25.73
CA GLU A 59 -7.74 22.89 -26.98
C GLU A 59 -7.67 24.40 -26.76
N GLY A 60 -6.70 25.04 -27.45
CA GLY A 60 -6.48 26.49 -27.34
C GLY A 60 -5.86 26.95 -26.02
N THR A 61 -5.44 26.03 -25.14
CA THR A 61 -4.78 26.35 -23.87
C THR A 61 -3.53 25.48 -23.65
N ASP A 62 -2.71 25.83 -22.66
CA ASP A 62 -1.57 25.04 -22.17
C ASP A 62 -1.94 24.17 -20.95
N ILE A 63 -3.23 23.83 -20.82
CA ILE A 63 -3.77 23.13 -19.66
C ILE A 63 -3.94 21.65 -19.99
N HIS A 64 -3.24 20.81 -19.24
CA HIS A 64 -3.42 19.37 -19.25
C HIS A 64 -4.26 18.94 -18.05
N VAL A 65 -5.20 18.02 -18.29
CA VAL A 65 -5.97 17.35 -17.25
C VAL A 65 -5.59 15.88 -17.27
N ILE A 66 -4.88 15.44 -16.23
CA ILE A 66 -4.42 14.07 -16.07
C ILE A 66 -5.32 13.38 -15.05
N GLU A 67 -5.85 12.23 -15.41
CA GLU A 67 -6.65 11.38 -14.54
C GLU A 67 -5.87 10.15 -14.14
N ALA A 68 -5.81 9.86 -12.84
CA ALA A 68 -5.08 8.71 -12.31
C ALA A 68 -5.83 8.02 -11.17
N HIS A 69 -5.56 6.73 -10.98
CA HIS A 69 -5.95 5.97 -9.81
C HIS A 69 -4.78 5.91 -8.82
N MET A 70 -5.01 6.32 -7.58
CA MET A 70 -3.98 6.39 -6.54
C MET A 70 -4.44 5.69 -5.26
N PRO A 71 -3.62 4.83 -4.65
CA PRO A 71 -3.91 4.29 -3.32
C PRO A 71 -4.05 5.39 -2.27
N VAL A 72 -5.13 5.32 -1.47
CA VAL A 72 -5.41 6.32 -0.41
C VAL A 72 -4.29 6.39 0.62
N ALA A 73 -3.65 5.25 0.93
CA ALA A 73 -2.53 5.21 1.86
C ALA A 73 -1.35 6.10 1.41
N GLU A 74 -1.18 6.28 0.10
CA GLU A 74 -0.08 7.05 -0.49
C GLU A 74 -0.46 8.53 -0.74
N SER A 75 -1.75 8.87 -0.72
CA SER A 75 -2.22 10.20 -1.13
C SER A 75 -1.93 11.32 -0.15
N PHE A 76 -1.42 11.01 1.05
CA PHE A 76 -1.12 12.01 2.06
C PHE A 76 -0.09 13.02 1.54
N ASN A 77 -0.39 14.31 1.75
CA ASN A 77 0.36 15.48 1.24
C ASN A 77 0.53 15.54 -0.28
N PHE A 78 -0.19 14.74 -1.07
CA PHE A 78 0.00 14.71 -2.52
C PHE A 78 -0.25 16.08 -3.18
N THR A 79 -1.36 16.75 -2.84
CA THR A 79 -1.69 18.06 -3.44
C THR A 79 -0.67 19.14 -3.08
N GLU A 80 -0.16 19.16 -1.85
CA GLU A 80 0.87 20.11 -1.39
C GLU A 80 2.23 19.83 -2.05
N GLU A 81 2.62 18.56 -2.16
CA GLU A 81 3.82 18.14 -2.88
C GLU A 81 3.77 18.59 -4.34
N LEU A 82 2.64 18.35 -5.00
CA LEU A 82 2.40 18.71 -6.39
C LEU A 82 2.48 20.23 -6.59
N TRP A 83 1.82 21.00 -5.72
CA TRP A 83 1.87 22.46 -5.72
C TRP A 83 3.31 22.97 -5.59
N THR A 84 4.05 22.47 -4.60
CA THR A 84 5.42 22.91 -4.32
C THR A 84 6.38 22.57 -5.46
N ARG A 85 6.33 21.34 -6.01
CA ARG A 85 7.22 20.91 -7.10
C ARG A 85 7.00 21.68 -8.40
N THR A 86 5.77 22.11 -8.64
CA THR A 86 5.37 22.84 -9.85
C THR A 86 5.36 24.36 -9.67
N GLY A 87 5.71 24.88 -8.49
CA GLY A 87 5.65 26.33 -8.23
C GLY A 87 4.22 26.88 -8.28
N GLY A 88 3.22 26.06 -7.95
CA GLY A 88 1.80 26.41 -8.00
C GLY A 88 1.12 26.23 -9.35
N ALA A 89 1.82 25.68 -10.35
CA ALA A 89 1.27 25.47 -11.68
C ALA A 89 0.39 24.21 -11.83
N ALA A 90 0.36 23.35 -10.81
CA ALA A 90 -0.49 22.17 -10.78
C ALA A 90 -1.28 22.04 -9.48
N ASN A 91 -2.49 21.49 -9.57
CA ASN A 91 -3.35 21.15 -8.44
C ASN A 91 -4.05 19.81 -8.70
N ALA A 92 -4.40 19.08 -7.63
CA ALA A 92 -5.07 17.80 -7.70
C ALA A 92 -6.35 17.79 -6.86
N GLN A 93 -7.43 17.27 -7.43
CA GLN A 93 -8.65 16.90 -6.71
C GLN A 93 -8.69 15.38 -6.52
N LEU A 94 -8.96 14.94 -5.30
CA LEU A 94 -9.03 13.53 -4.94
C LEU A 94 -10.46 13.17 -4.55
N ALA A 95 -11.01 12.13 -5.18
CA ALA A 95 -12.32 11.58 -4.84
C ALA A 95 -12.23 10.06 -4.74
N PHE A 96 -12.97 9.46 -3.81
CA PHE A 96 -13.06 7.99 -3.72
C PHE A 96 -13.58 7.40 -5.02
N SER A 97 -12.91 6.36 -5.52
CA SER A 97 -13.26 5.64 -6.74
C SER A 97 -13.80 4.25 -6.40
N HIS A 98 -12.94 3.37 -5.87
CA HIS A 98 -13.28 1.97 -5.61
C HIS A 98 -12.30 1.33 -4.61
N TRP A 99 -12.53 0.05 -4.33
CA TRP A 99 -11.63 -0.82 -3.59
C TRP A 99 -10.90 -1.73 -4.57
N GLN A 100 -9.57 -1.82 -4.44
CA GLN A 100 -8.72 -2.63 -5.29
C GLN A 100 -8.00 -3.70 -4.47
N ILE A 101 -7.89 -4.90 -5.02
CA ILE A 101 -7.07 -5.96 -4.43
C ILE A 101 -5.61 -5.61 -4.71
N LEU A 102 -4.80 -5.48 -3.65
CA LEU A 102 -3.36 -5.36 -3.78
C LEU A 102 -2.80 -6.73 -4.15
N ASP A 103 -2.16 -6.82 -5.31
CA ASP A 103 -1.62 -8.08 -5.86
C ASP A 103 -0.27 -8.47 -5.24
N GLU A 104 -0.23 -8.45 -3.90
CA GLU A 104 0.90 -8.90 -3.10
C GLU A 104 0.37 -9.80 -1.98
N ASP A 105 1.02 -10.94 -1.76
CA ASP A 105 0.73 -11.76 -0.59
C ASP A 105 1.43 -11.16 0.64
N PRO A 106 0.70 -10.61 1.64
CA PRO A 106 1.33 -10.04 2.82
C PRO A 106 2.18 -11.02 3.63
N PHE A 107 1.98 -12.34 3.46
CA PHE A 107 2.71 -13.38 4.19
C PHE A 107 3.49 -14.29 3.23
N TRP A 108 3.88 -13.76 2.07
CA TRP A 108 4.68 -14.49 1.10
C TRP A 108 5.97 -15.04 1.74
N VAL A 109 6.28 -16.28 1.42
CA VAL A 109 7.54 -16.94 1.77
C VAL A 109 8.02 -17.75 0.57
N PRO A 110 9.34 -17.80 0.29
CA PRO A 110 9.92 -18.63 -0.77
C PRO A 110 9.50 -20.10 -0.60
N ARG A 111 8.93 -20.70 -1.66
CA ARG A 111 8.49 -22.10 -1.62
C ARG A 111 9.34 -22.99 -2.51
N THR A 112 9.73 -22.49 -3.68
CA THR A 112 10.49 -23.25 -4.67
C THR A 112 12.00 -23.15 -4.40
N GLU A 113 12.77 -24.01 -5.07
CA GLU A 113 14.24 -23.95 -5.01
C GLU A 113 14.74 -22.66 -5.68
N ASP A 114 14.20 -22.31 -6.85
CA ASP A 114 14.46 -21.06 -7.55
C ASP A 114 14.18 -19.82 -6.66
N ASP A 115 13.04 -19.78 -5.96
CA ASP A 115 12.74 -18.67 -5.04
C ASP A 115 13.79 -18.60 -3.91
N ARG A 116 14.29 -19.75 -3.44
CA ARG A 116 15.27 -19.80 -2.36
C ARG A 116 16.68 -19.47 -2.82
N GLU A 117 16.98 -19.65 -4.10
CA GLU A 117 18.24 -19.22 -4.70
C GLU A 117 18.25 -17.71 -4.93
N GLU A 118 17.15 -17.15 -5.43
CA GLU A 118 17.01 -15.70 -5.71
C GLU A 118 16.89 -14.88 -4.42
N TYR A 119 16.04 -15.33 -3.49
CA TYR A 119 15.73 -14.58 -2.29
C TYR A 119 16.52 -15.09 -1.07
N GLY A 120 16.82 -16.39 -1.00
CA GLY A 120 17.52 -17.01 0.13
C GLY A 120 16.67 -18.04 0.87
N GLN A 121 17.26 -18.68 1.89
CA GLN A 121 16.58 -19.76 2.63
C GLN A 121 15.80 -19.27 3.87
N GLU A 122 16.07 -18.07 4.38
CA GLU A 122 15.46 -17.58 5.62
C GLU A 122 14.33 -16.57 5.37
N ALA A 123 13.10 -16.89 5.83
CA ALA A 123 11.91 -16.02 5.81
C ALA A 123 12.10 -14.61 6.41
N LYS A 124 13.15 -14.40 7.23
CA LYS A 124 13.45 -13.13 7.91
C LYS A 124 14.38 -12.21 7.11
N SER A 125 14.88 -12.65 5.96
CA SER A 125 15.81 -11.88 5.12
C SER A 125 15.12 -10.96 4.11
N TYR A 126 13.79 -10.98 4.04
CA TYR A 126 13.02 -10.27 3.01
C TYR A 126 12.58 -8.89 3.47
N PRO A 127 12.78 -7.83 2.68
CA PRO A 127 12.14 -6.56 2.95
C PRO A 127 10.62 -6.78 2.93
N PRO A 128 9.90 -6.30 3.95
CA PRO A 128 8.45 -6.47 4.01
C PRO A 128 7.81 -5.79 2.80
N ASN A 129 6.96 -6.51 2.07
CA ASN A 129 6.22 -5.93 0.96
C ASN A 129 5.19 -4.89 1.45
N VAL A 130 4.62 -4.12 0.52
CA VAL A 130 3.71 -3.01 0.86
C VAL A 130 2.49 -3.55 1.60
N SER A 131 1.95 -4.69 1.15
CA SER A 131 0.80 -5.31 1.81
C SER A 131 1.07 -5.64 3.28
N PHE A 132 2.24 -6.20 3.61
CA PHE A 132 2.61 -6.51 4.99
C PHE A 132 2.81 -5.25 5.81
N GLN A 133 3.50 -4.24 5.27
CA GLN A 133 3.74 -2.98 5.95
C GLN A 133 2.41 -2.30 6.37
N LEU A 134 1.44 -2.24 5.46
CA LEU A 134 0.11 -1.68 5.75
C LEU A 134 -0.63 -2.44 6.86
N ILE A 135 -0.55 -3.78 6.85
CA ILE A 135 -1.15 -4.60 7.91
C ILE A 135 -0.50 -4.30 9.26
N GLN A 136 0.83 -4.21 9.32
CA GLN A 136 1.54 -3.91 10.57
C GLN A 136 1.23 -2.50 11.09
N MET A 137 1.14 -1.51 10.20
CA MET A 137 0.75 -0.14 10.56
C MET A 137 -0.64 -0.10 11.20
N VAL A 138 -1.62 -0.77 10.59
CA VAL A 138 -3.00 -0.84 11.13
C VAL A 138 -3.06 -1.63 12.44
N ARG A 139 -2.32 -2.75 12.54
CA ARG A 139 -2.26 -3.55 13.77
C ARG A 139 -1.69 -2.75 14.94
N LYS A 140 -0.62 -2.00 14.69
CA LYS A 140 -0.02 -1.07 15.65
C LYS A 140 -1.00 -0.01 16.10
N GLN A 141 -1.71 0.63 15.17
CA GLN A 141 -2.70 1.65 15.50
C GLN A 141 -3.87 1.08 16.34
N LYS A 142 -4.28 -0.16 16.07
CA LYS A 142 -5.38 -0.83 16.77
C LYS A 142 -4.96 -1.50 18.09
N GLY A 143 -3.68 -1.48 18.44
CA GLY A 143 -3.16 -2.20 19.63
C GLY A 143 -3.34 -3.73 19.53
N THR A 144 -3.45 -4.26 18.32
CA THR A 144 -3.54 -5.71 18.10
C THR A 144 -2.16 -6.32 17.94
N PHE A 145 -2.03 -7.62 18.18
CA PHE A 145 -0.76 -8.36 18.11
C PHE A 145 0.07 -8.03 16.85
N ILE A 146 1.32 -7.65 17.08
CA ILE A 146 2.34 -7.44 16.05
C ILE A 146 3.32 -8.63 16.15
N GLU A 147 3.62 -9.25 15.02
CA GLU A 147 4.71 -10.21 14.94
C GLU A 147 6.03 -9.45 14.88
N GLU A 148 6.68 -9.23 16.02
CA GLU A 148 8.04 -8.69 16.07
C GLU A 148 9.05 -9.83 16.11
N ALA A 149 9.92 -9.89 15.10
CA ALA A 149 11.07 -10.78 15.12
C ALA A 149 12.16 -10.18 16.01
N VAL A 150 12.12 -10.43 17.32
CA VAL A 150 13.21 -10.09 18.24
C VAL A 150 14.33 -11.14 18.10
N VAL A 151 15.55 -10.70 17.78
CA VAL A 151 16.77 -11.53 17.87
C VAL A 151 17.47 -11.16 19.17
N GLN A 152 17.42 -12.04 20.17
CA GLN A 152 18.26 -11.96 21.38
C GLN A 152 19.19 -13.18 21.40
N GLU A 153 20.50 -12.92 21.50
CA GLU A 153 21.57 -13.88 21.80
C GLU A 153 21.45 -15.28 21.17
N GLY A 154 21.58 -15.37 19.85
CA GLY A 154 21.88 -16.62 19.14
C GLY A 154 20.73 -17.63 18.99
N GLU A 155 19.69 -17.59 19.83
CA GLU A 155 18.49 -18.43 19.69
C GLU A 155 17.28 -17.61 19.21
N LYS A 156 16.94 -17.77 17.93
CA LYS A 156 15.81 -17.10 17.28
C LYS A 156 14.47 -17.69 17.77
N MET A 157 13.84 -17.11 18.80
CA MET A 157 12.44 -17.40 19.16
C MET A 157 11.45 -16.46 18.45
N LYS A 158 10.25 -16.94 18.09
CA LYS A 158 9.11 -16.07 17.72
C LYS A 158 8.50 -15.51 19.02
N LYS A 159 8.61 -14.20 19.27
CA LYS A 159 7.89 -13.53 20.36
C LYS A 159 6.69 -12.79 19.77
N TYR A 160 5.50 -13.11 20.25
CA TYR A 160 4.30 -12.31 19.98
C TYR A 160 4.27 -11.21 21.05
N SER A 161 4.39 -9.95 20.63
CA SER A 161 4.27 -8.80 21.53
C SER A 161 2.89 -8.18 21.35
N THR A 162 2.17 -8.04 22.47
CA THR A 162 0.97 -7.21 22.53
C THR A 162 1.42 -5.90 23.15
N TYR A 163 1.24 -4.77 22.46
CA TYR A 163 1.34 -3.49 23.13
C TYR A 163 0.08 -3.32 23.98
N GLY A 164 0.22 -3.55 25.28
CA GLY A 164 -0.78 -3.34 26.33
C GLY A 164 -0.08 -3.00 27.62
#